data_AF-A0A2V9LYN6-F1
#
_entry.id   AF-A0A2V9LYN6-F1
#
_cell.length_a   1.000
_cell.length_b   1.000
_cell.length_c   1.000
_cell.angle_alpha   90.00
_cell.angle_beta   90.00
_cell.angle_gamma   90.00
#
_symmetry.space_group_name_H-M   'P 1'
#
loop_
_entity.id
_entity.type
_entity.pdbx_description
1 polymer ?
#
loop_
_entity_poly.entity_id
_entity_poly.type
_entity_poly.pdbx_seq_one_letter_code
_entity_poly.pdbx_strand_id
1 'polypeptide(L)'
;MPALATVLSLVWTALPQQKVSFQRDVLPILSENCLKCHGAAMQMSKLDLRSRAAMLIGGKGGPAIVSGNAEGSRLFRMVTGTEQPRMPFGGAELPAAHVSVLRDWIQQGAVWEGPDIIDSGLKPSSIPGVEEMPITAEARQWWAFRRPTRPRVPRVKNADWSRHPIDAFLARAFEEKGLAPAPAADKATLVRRAYLDLLGLPPAPDEAASFIADTSPDAWEKLLDRLLASPHYGERWGRHWLDVARYADSSGFEHDRDRPNAWRYRDYVIQAFNRDTPYNVFLMEQLAGDELDWVTFDSKTATGFLRAGPRVEFREKDNPQYRFDYLDDMIAATAQGMLGLTLQCARCHNHKFDPIPQTDYYRMQAVFFPAVEVNHYLVPEPEEQAFRAVLEEYEAQLNSLREHLVDLEEPYREKAFIAEVLQKFPDDAQAAMKTPDAERTPGQKLLVSQLVRAVGVPSAALERAMPPEARDKRRLLVERIKKLEANAPKEPPSAMGVTDGDYRFAPDSYGDEPAPGKARRDPGFKGTFLHKGPGPFTPPPCHFLVRGETEGRGPEMQPGFLSVITEGNPPTAI
;
A
#
# COMPACT_ATOMS: atom_id res chain seq x y z
N MET A 1 7.90 -79.84 56.24
CA MET A 1 7.77 -78.43 55.82
C MET A 1 9.04 -77.70 56.27
N PRO A 2 9.73 -76.82 55.51
CA PRO A 2 9.45 -76.14 54.21
C PRO A 2 10.31 -76.74 53.05
N ALA A 3 9.96 -76.71 51.75
CA ALA A 3 9.66 -75.65 50.76
C ALA A 3 10.91 -75.13 49.99
N LEU A 4 11.17 -75.70 48.81
CA LEU A 4 12.11 -75.24 47.78
C LEU A 4 11.54 -74.00 47.07
N ALA A 5 12.38 -72.98 46.83
CA ALA A 5 12.08 -71.83 45.99
C ALA A 5 12.68 -72.04 44.59
N THR A 6 11.82 -72.04 43.57
CA THR A 6 12.18 -72.12 42.16
C THR A 6 12.24 -70.72 41.56
N VAL A 7 13.37 -70.36 40.95
CA VAL A 7 13.56 -69.09 40.21
C VAL A 7 13.03 -69.27 38.78
N LEU A 8 12.06 -68.45 38.37
CA LEU A 8 11.56 -68.39 36.99
C LEU A 8 12.17 -67.18 36.27
N SER A 9 13.01 -67.42 35.27
CA SER A 9 13.52 -66.39 34.36
C SER A 9 12.50 -66.12 33.26
N LEU A 10 11.92 -64.91 33.21
CA LEU A 10 11.10 -64.46 32.08
C LEU A 10 12.01 -63.99 30.95
N VAL A 11 11.93 -64.66 29.80
CA VAL A 11 12.45 -64.20 28.52
C VAL A 11 11.39 -63.26 27.91
N TRP A 12 11.70 -61.98 27.77
CA TRP A 12 10.90 -61.04 26.97
C TRP A 12 11.14 -61.32 25.49
N THR A 13 10.16 -61.93 24.83
CA THR A 13 10.08 -61.95 23.37
C THR A 13 9.63 -60.58 22.89
N ALA A 14 10.52 -59.81 22.26
CA ALA A 14 10.15 -58.60 21.55
C ALA A 14 9.18 -58.96 20.41
N LEU A 15 7.97 -58.39 20.44
CA LEU A 15 7.04 -58.48 19.33
C LEU A 15 7.70 -57.89 18.07
N PRO A 16 7.62 -58.54 16.90
CA PRO A 16 8.21 -58.00 15.68
C PRO A 16 7.54 -56.65 15.35
N GLN A 17 8.34 -55.58 15.33
CA GLN A 17 7.88 -54.25 14.94
C GLN A 17 7.34 -54.32 13.51
N GLN A 18 6.06 -53.96 13.33
CA GLN A 18 5.41 -54.02 12.02
C GLN A 18 6.14 -53.06 11.06
N LYS A 19 6.56 -53.58 9.90
CA LYS A 19 7.23 -52.77 8.87
C LYS A 19 6.26 -51.74 8.30
N VAL A 20 6.65 -50.48 8.38
CA VAL A 20 5.90 -49.35 7.81
C VAL A 20 6.23 -49.25 6.33
N SER A 21 5.22 -49.29 5.47
CA SER A 21 5.38 -49.09 4.03
C SER A 21 5.19 -47.62 3.68
N PHE A 22 6.11 -47.07 2.90
CA PHE A 22 6.00 -45.68 2.48
C PHE A 22 4.75 -45.46 1.63
N GLN A 23 4.50 -46.33 0.64
CA GLN A 23 3.40 -46.16 -0.30
C GLN A 23 2.03 -46.33 0.36
N ARG A 24 1.90 -47.27 1.30
CA ARG A 24 0.63 -47.57 1.98
C ARG A 24 0.35 -46.64 3.16
N ASP A 25 1.36 -46.38 3.99
CA ASP A 25 1.15 -45.76 5.31
C ASP A 25 1.59 -44.30 5.36
N VAL A 26 2.68 -43.92 4.68
CA VAL A 26 3.29 -42.58 4.79
C VAL A 26 2.79 -41.62 3.71
N LEU A 27 2.72 -42.10 2.47
CA LEU A 27 2.33 -41.31 1.32
C LEU A 27 0.94 -40.66 1.48
N PRO A 28 -0.10 -41.34 2.00
CA PRO A 28 -1.39 -40.70 2.26
C PRO A 28 -1.27 -39.52 3.24
N ILE A 29 -0.49 -39.68 4.31
CA ILE A 29 -0.27 -38.64 5.33
C ILE A 29 0.39 -37.42 4.69
N LEU A 30 1.48 -37.62 3.92
CA LEU A 30 2.20 -36.52 3.26
C LEU A 30 1.32 -35.83 2.21
N SER A 31 0.55 -36.61 1.43
CA SER A 31 -0.30 -36.07 0.37
C SER A 31 -1.42 -35.21 0.92
N GLU A 32 -2.06 -35.66 1.99
CA GLU A 32 -3.18 -34.95 2.62
C GLU A 32 -2.73 -33.70 3.38
N ASN A 33 -1.61 -33.79 4.10
CA ASN A 33 -1.24 -32.80 5.12
C ASN A 33 -0.02 -31.94 4.78
N CYS A 34 0.80 -32.32 3.79
CA CYS A 34 2.12 -31.70 3.59
C CYS A 34 2.39 -31.22 2.16
N LEU A 35 2.02 -31.99 1.13
CA LEU A 35 2.39 -31.72 -0.26
C LEU A 35 1.75 -30.44 -0.84
N LYS A 36 0.69 -29.91 -0.21
CA LYS A 36 0.08 -28.62 -0.60
C LYS A 36 1.05 -27.45 -0.46
N CYS A 37 1.85 -27.41 0.61
CA CYS A 37 2.78 -26.31 0.92
C CYS A 37 4.25 -26.66 0.71
N HIS A 38 4.58 -27.96 0.63
CA HIS A 38 5.94 -28.49 0.48
C HIS A 38 6.05 -29.47 -0.70
N GLY A 39 5.46 -29.10 -1.84
CA GLY A 39 5.39 -29.91 -3.04
C GLY A 39 5.75 -29.14 -4.32
N ALA A 40 5.16 -29.53 -5.46
CA ALA A 40 5.48 -28.95 -6.77
C ALA A 40 5.01 -27.51 -6.91
N ALA A 41 3.81 -27.24 -6.39
CA ALA A 41 3.11 -25.97 -6.55
C ALA A 41 3.64 -24.88 -5.59
N MET A 42 4.14 -25.28 -4.42
CA MET A 42 4.67 -24.39 -3.40
C MET A 42 5.73 -25.13 -2.58
N GLN A 43 6.83 -24.43 -2.26
CA GLN A 43 7.93 -24.96 -1.44
C GLN A 43 8.22 -24.01 -0.29
N MET A 44 7.30 -23.94 0.68
CA MET A 44 7.49 -23.10 1.86
C MET A 44 8.79 -23.47 2.57
N SER A 45 9.55 -22.44 2.98
CA SER A 45 10.89 -22.59 3.55
C SER A 45 11.92 -23.31 2.65
N LYS A 46 11.70 -23.32 1.32
CA LYS A 46 12.50 -24.06 0.33
C LYS A 46 12.53 -25.58 0.58
N LEU A 47 11.51 -26.12 1.23
CA LEU A 47 11.39 -27.55 1.51
C LEU A 47 10.51 -28.23 0.47
N ASP A 48 11.01 -29.33 -0.10
CA ASP A 48 10.29 -30.20 -1.02
C ASP A 48 10.22 -31.62 -0.43
N LEU A 49 9.00 -32.14 -0.25
CA LEU A 49 8.72 -33.46 0.32
C LEU A 49 8.34 -34.51 -0.73
N ARG A 50 8.43 -34.17 -2.03
CA ARG A 50 8.06 -35.09 -3.11
C ARG A 50 9.06 -36.21 -3.36
N SER A 51 10.29 -36.09 -2.86
CA SER A 51 11.30 -37.13 -3.01
C SER A 51 12.11 -37.33 -1.74
N ARG A 52 12.56 -38.56 -1.52
CA ARG A 52 13.47 -38.88 -0.41
C ARG A 52 14.75 -38.05 -0.46
N ALA A 53 15.31 -37.83 -1.65
CA ALA A 53 16.52 -37.05 -1.84
C ALA A 53 16.33 -35.59 -1.36
N ALA A 54 15.20 -34.97 -1.72
CA ALA A 54 14.88 -33.62 -1.28
C ALA A 54 14.63 -33.54 0.24
N MET A 55 14.01 -34.56 0.84
CA MET A 55 13.79 -34.61 2.29
C MET A 55 15.10 -34.74 3.09
N LEU A 56 16.09 -35.45 2.54
CA LEU A 56 17.42 -35.59 3.15
C LEU A 56 18.24 -34.30 3.05
N ILE A 57 18.11 -33.56 1.94
CA ILE A 57 18.72 -32.22 1.81
C ILE A 57 18.01 -31.23 2.75
N GLY A 58 16.68 -31.29 2.78
CA GLY A 58 15.81 -30.41 3.55
C GLY A 58 15.70 -28.99 2.98
N GLY A 59 15.19 -28.07 3.79
CA GLY A 59 14.96 -26.68 3.41
C GLY A 59 15.93 -25.72 4.08
N LYS A 60 15.51 -24.46 4.27
CA LYS A 60 16.31 -23.43 4.98
C LYS A 60 16.77 -23.84 6.39
N GLY A 61 16.05 -24.74 7.05
CA GLY A 61 16.38 -25.23 8.40
C GLY A 61 17.16 -26.54 8.45
N GLY A 62 17.78 -26.94 7.33
CA GLY A 62 18.52 -28.20 7.23
C GLY A 62 17.64 -29.42 6.93
N PRO A 63 18.20 -30.65 7.06
CA PRO A 63 17.55 -31.90 6.70
C PRO A 63 16.17 -32.06 7.33
N ALA A 64 15.16 -32.42 6.52
CA ALA A 64 13.83 -32.70 7.03
C ALA A 64 13.78 -34.07 7.72
N ILE A 65 14.50 -35.05 7.17
CA ILE A 65 14.65 -36.39 7.75
C ILE A 65 16.11 -36.74 7.97
N VAL A 66 16.37 -37.44 9.07
CA VAL A 66 17.62 -38.11 9.40
C VAL A 66 17.29 -39.59 9.49
N SER A 67 17.72 -40.35 8.49
CA SER A 67 17.43 -41.79 8.37
C SER A 67 17.85 -42.54 9.65
N GLY A 68 16.91 -43.24 10.28
CA GLY A 68 17.16 -44.00 11.51
C GLY A 68 17.11 -43.18 12.81
N ASN A 69 16.74 -41.90 12.75
CA ASN A 69 16.65 -41.02 13.90
C ASN A 69 15.43 -40.09 13.80
N ALA A 70 14.29 -40.55 14.30
CA ALA A 70 13.04 -39.78 14.25
C ALA A 70 13.13 -38.48 15.07
N GLU A 71 13.64 -38.55 16.29
CA GLU A 71 13.77 -37.41 17.21
C GLU A 71 14.76 -36.35 16.66
N GLY A 72 15.79 -36.80 15.95
CA GLY A 72 16.73 -35.97 15.22
C GLY A 72 16.17 -35.38 13.91
N SER A 73 15.06 -35.89 13.41
CA SER A 73 14.42 -35.43 12.18
C SER A 73 13.53 -34.22 12.41
N ARG A 74 13.80 -33.14 11.67
CA ARG A 74 13.05 -31.89 11.81
C ARG A 74 11.59 -32.03 11.44
N LEU A 75 11.26 -32.87 10.45
CA LEU A 75 9.88 -33.21 10.10
C LEU A 75 9.12 -33.72 11.31
N PHE A 76 9.70 -34.65 12.06
CA PHE A 76 9.08 -35.22 13.25
C PHE A 76 8.92 -34.20 14.39
N ARG A 77 9.93 -33.36 14.62
CA ARG A 77 9.86 -32.30 15.64
C ARG A 77 8.80 -31.25 15.35
N MET A 78 8.64 -30.87 14.09
CA MET A 78 7.61 -29.92 13.66
C MET A 78 6.20 -30.49 13.80
N VAL A 79 5.96 -31.76 13.46
CA VAL A 79 4.62 -32.37 13.60
C VAL A 79 4.24 -32.65 15.07
N THR A 80 5.23 -32.89 15.92
CA THR A 80 5.04 -33.05 17.38
C THR A 80 4.99 -31.73 18.15
N GLY A 81 5.27 -30.61 17.49
CA GLY A 81 5.30 -29.28 18.12
C GLY A 81 6.48 -29.05 19.08
N THR A 82 7.48 -29.93 19.07
CA THR A 82 8.73 -29.76 19.84
C THR A 82 9.66 -28.72 19.21
N GLU A 83 9.45 -28.39 17.93
CA GLU A 83 10.02 -27.25 17.23
C GLU A 83 8.89 -26.39 16.65
N GLN A 84 9.04 -25.06 16.69
CA GLN A 84 8.03 -24.11 16.22
C GLN A 84 8.45 -23.43 14.91
N PRO A 85 7.49 -23.07 14.01
CA PRO A 85 6.06 -23.27 14.17
C PRO A 85 5.65 -24.74 13.92
N ARG A 86 4.70 -25.24 14.71
CA ARG A 86 4.15 -26.59 14.55
C ARG A 86 3.52 -26.79 13.15
N MET A 87 3.63 -28.01 12.64
CA MET A 87 2.95 -28.47 11.42
C MET A 87 1.84 -29.49 11.71
N PRO A 88 0.72 -29.48 10.96
CA PRO A 88 0.35 -28.53 9.91
C PRO A 88 0.13 -27.09 10.43
N PHE A 89 0.65 -26.09 9.72
CA PHE A 89 0.61 -24.69 10.17
C PHE A 89 -0.82 -24.15 10.21
N GLY A 90 -1.28 -23.72 11.39
CA GLY A 90 -2.64 -23.20 11.60
C GLY A 90 -3.76 -24.22 11.35
N GLY A 91 -3.42 -25.50 11.19
CA GLY A 91 -4.38 -26.60 10.97
C GLY A 91 -4.53 -27.50 12.19
N ALA A 92 -5.39 -28.51 12.06
CA ALA A 92 -5.57 -29.51 13.10
C ALA A 92 -4.29 -30.33 13.33
N GLU A 93 -4.13 -30.79 14.57
CA GLU A 93 -3.05 -31.71 14.94
C GLU A 93 -3.14 -33.01 14.14
N LEU A 94 -1.99 -33.55 13.71
CA LEU A 94 -1.98 -34.90 13.15
C LEU A 94 -2.45 -35.90 14.21
N PRO A 95 -3.33 -36.85 13.85
CA PRO A 95 -3.71 -37.94 14.73
C PRO A 95 -2.47 -38.67 15.26
N ALA A 96 -2.50 -39.09 16.53
CA ALA A 96 -1.38 -39.79 17.17
C ALA A 96 -0.91 -41.02 16.36
N ALA A 97 -1.84 -41.71 15.67
CA ALA A 97 -1.53 -42.80 14.76
C ALA A 97 -0.67 -42.35 13.57
N HIS A 98 -0.99 -41.21 12.94
CA HIS A 98 -0.19 -40.66 11.84
C HIS A 98 1.20 -40.23 12.31
N VAL A 99 1.28 -39.61 13.49
CA VAL A 99 2.57 -39.24 14.11
C VAL A 99 3.43 -40.48 14.38
N SER A 100 2.83 -41.57 14.90
CA SER A 100 3.55 -42.83 15.12
C SER A 100 4.04 -43.46 13.82
N VAL A 101 3.22 -43.46 12.76
CA VAL A 101 3.61 -43.96 11.43
C VAL A 101 4.82 -43.20 10.90
N LEU A 102 4.81 -41.86 10.98
CA LEU A 102 5.94 -41.02 10.54
C LEU A 102 7.20 -41.29 11.37
N ARG A 103 7.06 -41.42 12.69
CA ARG A 103 8.18 -41.76 13.59
C ARG A 103 8.80 -43.09 13.20
N ASP A 104 7.97 -44.13 13.11
CA ASP A 104 8.41 -45.50 12.92
C ASP A 104 9.00 -45.68 11.51
N TRP A 105 8.45 -45.02 10.49
CA TRP A 105 9.03 -44.99 9.15
C TRP A 105 10.43 -44.34 9.12
N ILE A 106 10.60 -43.18 9.76
CA ILE A 106 11.90 -42.52 9.83
C ILE A 106 12.90 -43.39 10.59
N GLN A 107 12.46 -43.99 11.69
CA GLN A 107 13.28 -44.88 12.53
C GLN A 107 13.69 -46.15 11.77
N GLN A 108 12.84 -46.66 10.87
CA GLN A 108 13.12 -47.80 9.99
C GLN A 108 13.98 -47.41 8.76
N GLY A 109 14.55 -46.21 8.73
CA GLY A 109 15.48 -45.75 7.68
C GLY A 109 14.84 -44.92 6.57
N ALA A 110 13.58 -44.51 6.75
CA ALA A 110 12.81 -43.74 5.78
C ALA A 110 12.89 -44.36 4.37
N VAL A 111 12.66 -45.68 4.28
CA VAL A 111 12.71 -46.43 3.02
C VAL A 111 11.63 -45.88 2.09
N TRP A 112 11.98 -45.64 0.83
CA TRP A 112 11.07 -45.07 -0.16
C TRP A 112 10.66 -46.13 -1.16
N GLU A 113 9.37 -46.43 -1.19
CA GLU A 113 8.76 -47.41 -2.07
C GLU A 113 7.90 -46.66 -3.09
N GLY A 114 8.25 -46.70 -4.37
CA GLY A 114 7.51 -46.01 -5.43
C GLY A 114 8.38 -45.11 -6.31
N PRO A 115 7.78 -44.20 -7.10
CA PRO A 115 8.50 -43.33 -8.03
C PRO A 115 9.43 -42.34 -7.30
N ASP A 116 10.53 -41.95 -7.95
CA ASP A 116 11.55 -41.06 -7.37
C ASP A 116 11.00 -39.69 -6.97
N ILE A 117 9.95 -39.23 -7.65
CA ILE A 117 9.24 -37.98 -7.35
C ILE A 117 7.74 -38.30 -7.34
N ILE A 118 7.07 -37.94 -6.23
CA ILE A 118 5.62 -37.96 -6.14
C ILE A 118 5.08 -36.69 -6.79
N ASP A 119 4.23 -36.87 -7.80
CA ASP A 119 3.41 -35.79 -8.30
C ASP A 119 2.03 -35.83 -7.63
N SER A 120 1.72 -34.80 -6.85
CA SER A 120 0.39 -34.64 -6.24
C SER A 120 -0.69 -34.29 -7.27
N GLY A 121 -0.34 -33.99 -8.53
CA GLY A 121 -1.27 -33.51 -9.56
C GLY A 121 -1.81 -32.10 -9.32
N LEU A 122 -1.44 -31.48 -8.19
CA LEU A 122 -1.81 -30.11 -7.83
C LEU A 122 -1.02 -29.11 -8.67
N LYS A 123 -1.76 -28.34 -9.48
CA LYS A 123 -1.25 -27.13 -10.14
C LYS A 123 -1.19 -26.00 -9.11
N PRO A 124 -0.30 -24.99 -9.27
CA PRO A 124 -0.31 -23.78 -8.44
C PRO A 124 -1.70 -23.12 -8.34
N SER A 125 -2.50 -23.24 -9.39
CA SER A 125 -3.87 -22.74 -9.50
C SER A 125 -4.95 -23.62 -8.85
N SER A 126 -4.61 -24.82 -8.38
CA SER A 126 -5.56 -25.81 -7.83
C SER A 126 -5.34 -26.12 -6.34
N ILE A 127 -4.51 -25.33 -5.66
CA ILE A 127 -4.48 -25.30 -4.20
C ILE A 127 -5.69 -24.44 -3.78
N PRO A 128 -6.70 -24.99 -3.07
CA PRO A 128 -7.73 -24.18 -2.44
C PRO A 128 -7.04 -23.08 -1.64
N GLY A 129 -7.37 -21.84 -1.96
CA GLY A 129 -6.49 -20.71 -1.77
C GLY A 129 -5.93 -20.61 -0.35
N VAL A 130 -4.69 -20.14 -0.28
CA VAL A 130 -4.21 -19.38 0.90
C VAL A 130 -5.17 -18.19 1.20
N GLU A 131 -6.10 -17.90 0.29
CA GLU A 131 -7.24 -16.98 0.37
C GLU A 131 -8.15 -17.15 1.60
N GLU A 132 -8.16 -18.31 2.27
CA GLU A 132 -8.97 -18.52 3.49
C GLU A 132 -8.24 -19.39 4.52
N MET A 133 -7.24 -18.84 5.21
CA MET A 133 -7.10 -19.25 6.61
C MET A 133 -8.25 -18.58 7.36
N PRO A 134 -9.26 -19.33 7.85
CA PRO A 134 -10.31 -18.71 8.62
C PRO A 134 -9.67 -18.03 9.83
N ILE A 135 -9.98 -16.76 10.02
CA ILE A 135 -9.63 -16.09 11.28
C ILE A 135 -10.32 -16.88 12.38
N THR A 136 -9.55 -17.50 13.27
CA THR A 136 -10.10 -18.32 14.35
C THR A 136 -10.73 -17.43 15.42
N ALA A 137 -11.57 -18.01 16.28
CA ALA A 137 -12.11 -17.27 17.42
C ALA A 137 -10.98 -16.78 18.34
N GLU A 138 -9.97 -17.61 18.56
CA GLU A 138 -8.81 -17.33 19.40
C GLU A 138 -7.98 -16.17 18.86
N ALA A 139 -7.79 -16.10 17.54
CA ALA A 139 -7.05 -15.02 16.90
C ALA A 139 -7.72 -13.65 17.12
N ARG A 140 -9.05 -13.60 17.11
CA ARG A 140 -9.83 -12.39 17.45
C ARG A 140 -9.77 -12.01 18.93
N GLN A 141 -9.41 -12.95 19.80
CA GLN A 141 -9.24 -12.67 21.23
C GLN A 141 -7.88 -12.05 21.58
N TRP A 142 -6.98 -11.87 20.60
CA TRP A 142 -5.76 -11.12 20.83
C TRP A 142 -6.07 -9.69 21.29
N TRP A 143 -5.36 -9.22 22.31
CA TRP A 143 -5.71 -7.99 23.05
C TRP A 143 -5.87 -6.75 22.15
N ALA A 144 -5.10 -6.66 21.07
CA ALA A 144 -5.10 -5.52 20.16
C ALA A 144 -6.33 -5.47 19.23
N PHE A 145 -6.99 -6.60 19.00
CA PHE A 145 -8.20 -6.68 18.16
C PHE A 145 -9.49 -6.69 18.98
N ARG A 146 -9.38 -6.64 20.31
CA ARG A 146 -10.53 -6.55 21.19
C ARG A 146 -10.90 -5.09 21.39
N ARG A 147 -12.20 -4.81 21.38
CA ARG A 147 -12.72 -3.49 21.75
C ARG A 147 -12.20 -3.10 23.13
N PRO A 148 -11.47 -1.98 23.27
CA PRO A 148 -11.02 -1.51 24.57
C PRO A 148 -12.22 -1.22 25.48
N THR A 149 -12.20 -1.75 26.69
CA THR A 149 -13.20 -1.43 27.73
C THR A 149 -12.57 -0.52 28.77
N ARG A 150 -13.33 0.48 29.24
CA ARG A 150 -12.82 1.42 30.24
C ARG A 150 -12.60 0.68 31.57
N PRO A 151 -11.35 0.55 32.07
CA PRO A 151 -11.09 -0.14 33.32
C PRO A 151 -11.58 0.69 34.51
N ARG A 152 -11.92 0.01 35.61
CA ARG A 152 -12.18 0.69 36.88
C ARG A 152 -10.87 1.24 37.43
N VAL A 153 -10.87 2.52 37.80
CA VAL A 153 -9.72 3.20 38.42
C VAL A 153 -9.38 2.51 39.76
N PRO A 154 -8.12 2.08 39.98
CA PRO A 154 -7.70 1.45 41.23
C PRO A 154 -7.84 2.39 42.43
N ARG A 155 -8.06 1.81 43.61
CA ARG A 155 -7.89 2.51 44.88
C ARG A 155 -6.47 2.29 45.36
N VAL A 156 -5.75 3.36 45.65
CA VAL A 156 -4.34 3.35 46.06
C VAL A 156 -4.18 4.05 47.40
N LYS A 157 -3.10 3.73 48.13
CA LYS A 157 -2.84 4.27 49.47
C LYS A 157 -2.41 5.74 49.40
N ASN A 158 -1.58 6.08 48.42
CA ASN A 158 -1.08 7.44 48.24
C ASN A 158 -2.02 8.28 47.36
N ALA A 159 -3.17 8.65 47.93
CA ALA A 159 -4.18 9.45 47.23
C ALA A 159 -3.68 10.85 46.86
N ASP A 160 -2.78 11.42 47.66
CA ASP A 160 -2.25 12.79 47.45
C ASP A 160 -1.34 12.89 46.20
N TRP A 161 -0.60 11.82 45.89
CA TRP A 161 0.18 11.73 44.65
C TRP A 161 -0.69 11.38 43.44
N SER A 162 -1.75 10.59 43.65
CA SER A 162 -2.64 10.10 42.60
C SER A 162 -3.73 11.11 42.21
N ARG A 163 -3.34 12.23 41.59
CA ARG A 163 -4.25 13.35 41.25
C ARG A 163 -5.10 13.09 40.01
N HIS A 164 -4.60 12.34 39.04
CA HIS A 164 -5.32 11.95 37.83
C HIS A 164 -5.64 10.44 37.83
N PRO A 165 -6.74 9.98 37.19
CA PRO A 165 -7.04 8.55 37.10
C PRO A 165 -5.90 7.68 36.56
N ILE A 166 -5.06 8.20 35.66
CA ILE A 166 -3.86 7.51 35.14
C ILE A 166 -2.85 7.26 36.28
N ASP A 167 -2.65 8.24 37.16
CA ASP A 167 -1.72 8.14 38.28
C ASP A 167 -2.12 7.00 39.22
N ALA A 168 -3.41 6.74 39.41
CA ALA A 168 -3.87 5.62 40.24
C ALA A 168 -3.42 4.25 39.70
N PHE A 169 -3.34 4.09 38.37
CA PHE A 169 -2.81 2.87 37.76
C PHE A 169 -1.30 2.73 37.97
N LEU A 170 -0.56 3.83 37.86
CA LEU A 170 0.89 3.85 38.12
C LEU A 170 1.21 3.64 39.61
N ALA A 171 0.46 4.29 40.50
CA ALA A 171 0.59 4.16 41.94
C ALA A 171 0.36 2.72 42.40
N ARG A 172 -0.68 2.04 41.87
CA ARG A 172 -0.87 0.60 42.13
C ARG A 172 0.36 -0.21 41.72
N ALA A 173 0.91 0.04 40.52
CA ALA A 173 2.08 -0.67 40.04
C ALA A 173 3.35 -0.39 40.87
N PHE A 174 3.50 0.83 41.40
CA PHE A 174 4.57 1.17 42.34
C PHE A 174 4.39 0.46 43.68
N GLU A 175 3.20 0.48 44.26
CA GLU A 175 2.88 -0.21 45.52
C GLU A 175 3.13 -1.73 45.42
N GLU A 176 2.70 -2.37 44.34
CA GLU A 176 2.94 -3.80 44.08
C GLU A 176 4.43 -4.15 43.97
N LYS A 177 5.25 -3.22 43.46
CA LYS A 177 6.69 -3.40 43.27
C LYS A 177 7.53 -2.84 44.42
N GLY A 178 6.91 -2.27 45.45
CA GLY A 178 7.62 -1.61 46.55
C GLY A 178 8.46 -0.40 46.11
N LEU A 179 8.05 0.28 45.04
CA LEU A 179 8.73 1.45 44.49
C LEU A 179 8.09 2.75 45.00
N ALA A 180 8.89 3.79 45.12
CA ALA A 180 8.42 5.15 45.38
C ALA A 180 8.47 5.98 44.08
N PRO A 181 7.49 6.86 43.82
CA PRO A 181 7.56 7.80 42.72
C PRO A 181 8.79 8.72 42.83
N ALA A 182 9.35 9.11 41.69
CA ALA A 182 10.36 10.16 41.65
C ALA A 182 9.78 11.50 42.13
N PRO A 183 10.60 12.38 42.75
CA PRO A 183 10.15 13.72 43.09
C PRO A 183 9.76 14.50 41.83
N ALA A 184 8.85 15.46 42.00
CA ALA A 184 8.51 16.40 40.93
C ALA A 184 9.75 17.18 40.48
N ALA A 185 9.85 17.44 39.19
CA ALA A 185 10.91 18.29 38.66
C ALA A 185 10.74 19.74 39.17
N ASP A 186 11.84 20.48 39.26
CA ASP A 186 11.80 21.89 39.62
C ASP A 186 11.09 22.71 38.53
N LYS A 187 10.60 23.90 38.89
CA LYS A 187 9.82 24.76 37.98
C LYS A 187 10.58 25.15 36.71
N ALA A 188 11.89 25.39 36.79
CA ALA A 188 12.68 25.77 35.62
C ALA A 188 12.77 24.60 34.63
N THR A 189 12.92 23.37 35.14
CA THR A 189 12.85 22.14 34.34
C THR A 189 11.46 21.94 33.73
N LEU A 190 10.39 22.14 34.52
CA LEU A 190 9.00 21.96 34.06
C LEU A 190 8.62 22.92 32.94
N VAL A 191 8.87 24.23 33.09
CA VAL A 191 8.54 25.21 32.05
C VAL A 191 9.31 24.94 30.76
N ARG A 192 10.61 24.59 30.86
CA ARG A 192 11.41 24.25 29.69
C ARG A 192 10.83 23.04 28.95
N ARG A 193 10.44 21.98 29.66
CA ARG A 193 9.85 20.77 29.06
C ARG A 193 8.51 21.08 28.41
N ALA A 194 7.60 21.76 29.12
CA ALA A 194 6.28 22.10 28.59
C ALA A 194 6.37 22.86 27.25
N TYR A 195 7.25 23.86 27.20
CA TYR A 195 7.47 24.64 25.99
C TYR A 195 8.07 23.84 24.83
N LEU A 196 9.11 23.04 25.09
CA LEU A 196 9.73 22.20 24.06
C LEU A 196 8.78 21.10 23.56
N ASP A 197 7.99 20.52 24.46
CA ASP A 197 7.08 19.43 24.13
C ASP A 197 5.84 19.95 23.36
N LEU A 198 5.25 21.05 23.82
CA LEU A 198 4.01 21.60 23.23
C LEU A 198 4.26 22.52 22.04
N LEU A 199 5.30 23.38 22.08
CA LEU A 199 5.57 24.37 21.04
C LEU A 199 6.85 24.09 20.24
N GLY A 200 7.71 23.17 20.67
CA GLY A 200 8.98 22.89 20.00
C GLY A 200 10.08 23.94 20.20
N LEU A 201 9.82 24.99 20.97
CA LEU A 201 10.72 26.11 21.22
C LEU A 201 10.94 26.29 22.72
N PRO A 202 12.10 26.77 23.19
CA PRO A 202 12.28 27.12 24.60
C PRO A 202 11.42 28.35 24.98
N PRO A 203 11.05 28.52 26.26
CA PRO A 203 10.35 29.71 26.73
C PRO A 203 11.22 30.96 26.59
N ALA A 204 10.59 32.12 26.39
CA ALA A 204 11.29 33.39 26.57
C ALA A 204 11.69 33.58 28.06
N PRO A 205 12.79 34.30 28.35
CA PRO A 205 13.27 34.45 29.73
C PRO A 205 12.25 35.02 30.72
N ASP A 206 11.44 35.97 30.28
CA ASP A 206 10.37 36.60 31.05
C ASP A 206 9.19 35.64 31.30
N GLU A 207 8.78 34.85 30.30
CA GLU A 207 7.76 33.82 30.46
C GLU A 207 8.18 32.73 31.46
N ALA A 208 9.44 32.29 31.37
CA ALA A 208 10.01 31.34 32.33
C ALA A 208 10.06 31.93 33.74
N ALA A 209 10.53 33.17 33.89
CA ALA A 209 10.57 33.86 35.18
C ALA A 209 9.18 34.02 35.78
N SER A 210 8.17 34.35 34.96
CA SER A 210 6.78 34.49 35.40
C SER A 210 6.24 33.17 35.98
N PHE A 211 6.43 32.04 35.30
CA PHE A 211 5.99 30.74 35.81
C PHE A 211 6.74 30.32 37.09
N ILE A 212 8.05 30.57 37.14
CA ILE A 212 8.87 30.24 38.31
C ILE A 212 8.36 31.02 39.54
N ALA A 213 8.03 32.30 39.36
CA ALA A 213 7.53 33.17 40.41
C ALA A 213 6.07 32.90 40.80
N ASP A 214 5.26 32.28 39.94
CA ASP A 214 3.83 32.05 40.21
C ASP A 214 3.60 30.99 41.30
N THR A 215 3.19 31.41 42.50
CA THR A 215 2.92 30.51 43.63
C THR A 215 1.47 30.01 43.70
N SER A 216 0.64 30.29 42.69
CA SER A 216 -0.74 29.82 42.69
C SER A 216 -0.80 28.28 42.63
N PRO A 217 -1.81 27.64 43.25
CA PRO A 217 -1.93 26.18 43.27
C PRO A 217 -2.20 25.58 41.88
N ASP A 218 -2.61 26.40 40.91
CA ASP A 218 -2.96 26.07 39.52
C ASP A 218 -1.97 26.66 38.49
N ALA A 219 -0.78 27.10 38.93
CA ALA A 219 0.21 27.74 38.06
C ALA A 219 0.65 26.84 36.89
N TRP A 220 0.70 25.52 37.11
CA TRP A 220 1.08 24.54 36.10
C TRP A 220 0.00 24.38 35.03
N GLU A 221 -1.26 24.22 35.46
CA GLU A 221 -2.42 24.09 34.59
C GLU A 221 -2.59 25.35 33.73
N LYS A 222 -2.49 26.54 34.33
CA LYS A 222 -2.53 27.82 33.59
C LYS A 222 -1.44 27.92 32.53
N LEU A 223 -0.23 27.46 32.83
CA LEU A 223 0.85 27.42 31.85
C LEU A 223 0.48 26.49 30.69
N LEU A 224 0.03 25.27 30.98
CA LEU A 224 -0.34 24.29 29.95
C LEU A 224 -1.49 24.78 29.07
N ASP A 225 -2.55 25.33 29.66
CA ASP A 225 -3.69 25.89 28.92
C ASP A 225 -3.26 27.00 27.96
N ARG A 226 -2.36 27.88 28.41
CA ARG A 226 -1.80 28.95 27.56
C ARG A 226 -0.97 28.39 26.40
N LEU A 227 -0.19 27.33 26.64
CA LEU A 227 0.62 26.71 25.60
C LEU A 227 -0.24 25.93 24.60
N LEU A 228 -1.25 25.20 25.06
CA LEU A 228 -2.21 24.50 24.19
C LEU A 228 -3.05 25.47 23.34
N ALA A 229 -3.36 26.66 23.87
CA ALA A 229 -4.06 27.71 23.13
C ALA A 229 -3.16 28.48 22.14
N SER A 230 -1.85 28.25 22.12
CA SER A 230 -0.91 28.91 21.22
C SER A 230 -1.04 28.35 19.79
N PRO A 231 -1.05 29.18 18.74
CA PRO A 231 -1.06 28.68 17.36
C PRO A 231 0.15 27.81 17.01
N HIS A 232 1.26 27.98 17.73
CA HIS A 232 2.47 27.16 17.58
C HIS A 232 2.28 25.70 18.04
N TYR A 233 1.24 25.41 18.84
CA TYR A 233 0.90 24.04 19.22
C TYR A 233 0.59 23.19 17.99
N GLY A 234 -0.30 23.67 17.11
CA GLY A 234 -0.64 22.99 15.86
C GLY A 234 0.52 22.90 14.88
N GLU A 235 1.41 23.90 14.84
CA GLU A 235 2.63 23.83 14.02
C GLU A 235 3.57 22.71 14.51
N ARG A 236 3.74 22.60 15.83
CA ARG A 236 4.58 21.58 16.45
C ARG A 236 4.01 20.17 16.27
N TRP A 237 2.75 19.99 16.64
CA TRP A 237 2.10 18.67 16.63
C TRP A 237 1.66 18.24 15.23
N GLY A 238 1.23 19.18 14.39
CA GLY A 238 0.90 18.94 12.99
C GLY A 238 2.06 18.34 12.22
N ARG A 239 3.32 18.74 12.50
CA ARG A 239 4.52 18.14 11.88
C ARG A 239 4.58 16.61 12.06
N HIS A 240 4.23 16.10 13.23
CA HIS A 240 4.23 14.65 13.47
C HIS A 240 3.19 13.93 12.61
N TRP A 241 2.03 14.55 12.40
CA TRP A 241 1.03 14.00 11.50
C TRP A 241 1.43 14.12 10.03
N LEU A 242 2.08 15.22 9.65
CA LEU A 242 2.56 15.43 8.28
C LEU A 242 3.62 14.39 7.89
N ASP A 243 4.47 13.96 8.82
CA ASP A 243 5.37 12.82 8.64
C ASP A 243 4.57 11.53 8.33
N VAL A 244 3.47 11.28 9.06
CA VAL A 244 2.56 10.12 8.84
C VAL A 244 1.81 10.21 7.51
N ALA A 245 1.37 11.41 7.12
CA ALA A 245 0.70 11.67 5.86
C ALA A 245 1.65 11.55 4.65
N ARG A 246 2.96 11.46 4.89
CA ARG A 246 4.03 11.51 3.88
C ARG A 246 4.00 12.83 3.12
N TYR A 247 3.72 13.91 3.84
CA TYR A 247 3.66 15.24 3.27
C TYR A 247 5.00 15.65 2.68
N ALA A 248 4.96 16.18 1.46
CA ALA A 248 6.07 16.89 0.84
C ALA A 248 5.52 18.00 -0.06
N ASP A 249 6.27 19.10 -0.15
CA ASP A 249 6.01 20.19 -1.10
C ASP A 249 6.34 19.79 -2.55
N SER A 250 6.84 18.57 -2.77
CA SER A 250 7.18 18.00 -4.08
C SER A 250 6.68 16.55 -4.22
N SER A 251 6.77 15.99 -5.42
CA SER A 251 6.21 14.67 -5.75
C SER A 251 7.13 13.46 -5.50
N GLY A 252 8.39 13.68 -5.13
CA GLY A 252 9.31 12.70 -4.53
C GLY A 252 9.86 11.60 -5.44
N PHE A 253 9.48 11.54 -6.72
CA PHE A 253 9.93 10.53 -7.69
C PHE A 253 10.95 11.10 -8.70
N GLU A 254 11.26 10.40 -9.80
CA GLU A 254 12.35 10.71 -10.75
C GLU A 254 12.50 12.20 -11.15
N HIS A 255 11.40 12.90 -11.42
CA HIS A 255 11.40 14.31 -11.81
C HIS A 255 11.14 15.29 -10.67
N ASP A 256 10.72 14.79 -9.51
CA ASP A 256 10.42 15.51 -8.27
C ASP A 256 9.90 16.94 -8.48
N ARG A 257 8.71 17.10 -9.10
CA ARG A 257 8.17 18.44 -9.33
C ARG A 257 7.53 19.00 -8.06
N ASP A 258 7.56 20.33 -7.96
CA ASP A 258 6.87 21.05 -6.90
C ASP A 258 5.35 20.88 -7.00
N ARG A 259 4.71 20.78 -5.84
CA ARG A 259 3.26 20.72 -5.67
C ARG A 259 2.76 22.10 -5.23
N PRO A 260 2.27 22.95 -6.15
CA PRO A 260 2.03 24.36 -5.88
C PRO A 260 1.00 24.62 -4.76
N ASN A 261 0.09 23.67 -4.53
CA ASN A 261 -0.99 23.78 -3.55
C ASN A 261 -0.85 22.80 -2.36
N ALA A 262 0.28 22.11 -2.20
CA ALA A 262 0.49 21.15 -1.09
C ALA A 262 0.33 21.80 0.29
N TRP A 263 0.87 23.01 0.46
CA TRP A 263 0.84 23.77 1.70
C TRP A 263 -0.56 23.96 2.30
N ARG A 264 -1.63 23.88 1.50
CA ARG A 264 -3.01 23.97 1.99
C ARG A 264 -3.39 22.78 2.86
N TYR A 265 -2.94 21.57 2.51
CA TYR A 265 -3.14 20.38 3.35
C TYR A 265 -2.34 20.51 4.66
N ARG A 266 -1.10 21.01 4.60
CA ARG A 266 -0.30 21.32 5.79
C ARG A 266 -1.04 22.28 6.72
N ASP A 267 -1.56 23.37 6.17
CA ASP A 267 -2.26 24.39 6.95
C ASP A 267 -3.58 23.84 7.53
N TYR A 268 -4.31 22.98 6.79
CA TYR A 268 -5.45 22.25 7.33
C TYR A 268 -5.07 21.42 8.56
N VAL A 269 -4.00 20.62 8.48
CA VAL A 269 -3.54 19.79 9.62
C VAL A 269 -3.19 20.67 10.82
N ILE A 270 -2.43 21.75 10.62
CA ILE A 270 -2.07 22.70 11.70
C ILE A 270 -3.33 23.28 12.35
N GLN A 271 -4.31 23.68 11.54
CA GLN A 271 -5.56 24.24 12.04
C GLN A 271 -6.41 23.20 12.78
N ALA A 272 -6.45 21.94 12.33
CA ALA A 272 -7.18 20.88 13.00
C ALA A 272 -6.66 20.63 14.42
N PHE A 273 -5.33 20.64 14.62
CA PHE A 273 -4.74 20.56 15.95
C PHE A 273 -5.07 21.79 16.81
N ASN A 274 -4.97 22.99 16.25
CA ASN A 274 -5.24 24.24 16.98
C ASN A 274 -6.73 24.40 17.35
N ARG A 275 -7.66 23.82 16.58
CA ARG A 275 -9.09 23.81 16.87
C ARG A 275 -9.50 22.67 17.82
N ASP A 276 -8.56 21.81 18.23
CA ASP A 276 -8.84 20.57 18.97
C ASP A 276 -9.91 19.71 18.27
N THR A 277 -9.78 19.57 16.94
CA THR A 277 -10.72 18.78 16.14
C THR A 277 -10.79 17.35 16.69
N PRO A 278 -11.99 16.82 17.00
CA PRO A 278 -12.12 15.46 17.48
C PRO A 278 -11.45 14.47 16.55
N TYR A 279 -10.62 13.58 17.10
CA TYR A 279 -9.78 12.68 16.29
C TYR A 279 -10.58 11.87 15.27
N ASN A 280 -11.78 11.41 15.62
CA ASN A 280 -12.65 10.69 14.68
C ASN A 280 -13.10 11.57 13.50
N VAL A 281 -13.38 12.86 13.73
CA VAL A 281 -13.73 13.81 12.66
C VAL A 281 -12.52 14.05 11.77
N PHE A 282 -11.35 14.31 12.38
CA PHE A 282 -10.10 14.50 11.65
C PHE A 282 -9.76 13.32 10.72
N LEU A 283 -9.94 12.08 11.19
CA LEU A 283 -9.75 10.89 10.35
C LEU A 283 -10.80 10.78 9.24
N MET A 284 -12.08 11.05 9.53
CA MET A 284 -13.15 11.00 8.52
C MET A 284 -12.92 12.02 7.41
N GLU A 285 -12.56 13.27 7.75
CA GLU A 285 -12.26 14.32 6.78
C GLU A 285 -11.11 13.92 5.85
N GLN A 286 -10.08 13.24 6.37
CA GLN A 286 -8.96 12.81 5.54
C GLN A 286 -9.26 11.64 4.59
N LEU A 287 -10.18 10.75 4.95
CA LEU A 287 -10.51 9.57 4.15
C LEU A 287 -11.65 9.83 3.16
N ALA A 288 -12.62 10.68 3.53
CA ALA A 288 -13.87 10.85 2.80
C ALA A 288 -14.42 12.28 2.94
N GLY A 289 -13.56 13.28 3.11
CA GLY A 289 -13.96 14.66 3.36
C GLY A 289 -14.77 15.34 2.25
N ASP A 290 -14.73 14.81 1.02
CA ASP A 290 -15.57 15.21 -0.10
C ASP A 290 -16.93 14.51 -0.15
N GLU A 291 -17.15 13.48 0.68
CA GLU A 291 -18.36 12.65 0.73
C GLU A 291 -19.17 12.80 2.03
N LEU A 292 -18.72 13.65 2.96
CA LEU A 292 -19.42 13.87 4.24
C LEU A 292 -20.75 14.60 4.03
N ASP A 293 -21.71 14.39 4.94
CA ASP A 293 -22.97 15.16 4.96
C ASP A 293 -22.76 16.67 5.18
N TRP A 294 -21.57 17.08 5.63
CA TRP A 294 -21.17 18.47 5.90
C TRP A 294 -19.88 18.85 5.15
N VAL A 295 -19.84 18.65 3.84
CA VAL A 295 -18.67 19.03 3.02
C VAL A 295 -18.33 20.51 3.17
N THR A 296 -17.06 20.80 3.48
CA THR A 296 -16.47 22.13 3.52
C THR A 296 -15.20 22.19 2.66
N PHE A 297 -14.64 23.38 2.46
CA PHE A 297 -13.32 23.51 1.83
C PHE A 297 -12.21 22.84 2.65
N ASP A 298 -12.30 22.89 3.99
CA ASP A 298 -11.35 22.22 4.88
C ASP A 298 -11.46 20.70 4.73
N SER A 299 -12.67 20.13 4.72
CA SER A 299 -12.87 18.68 4.55
C SER A 299 -12.44 18.19 3.17
N LYS A 300 -12.72 18.94 2.09
CA LYS A 300 -12.17 18.63 0.76
C LYS A 300 -10.64 18.67 0.74
N THR A 301 -10.04 19.67 1.37
CA THR A 301 -8.57 19.81 1.49
C THR A 301 -7.95 18.65 2.28
N ALA A 302 -8.64 18.14 3.29
CA ALA A 302 -8.20 17.02 4.12
C ALA A 302 -7.96 15.72 3.32
N THR A 303 -8.72 15.50 2.23
CA THR A 303 -8.53 14.36 1.31
C THR A 303 -7.14 14.36 0.63
N GLY A 304 -6.41 15.48 0.72
CA GLY A 304 -4.99 15.57 0.34
C GLY A 304 -4.11 14.51 1.01
N PHE A 305 -4.49 13.95 2.16
CA PHE A 305 -3.84 12.80 2.80
C PHE A 305 -3.65 11.61 1.84
N LEU A 306 -4.66 11.34 1.01
CA LEU A 306 -4.67 10.24 0.05
C LEU A 306 -3.82 10.52 -1.20
N ARG A 307 -3.49 11.80 -1.44
CA ARG A 307 -2.69 12.27 -2.59
C ARG A 307 -1.25 12.65 -2.21
N ALA A 308 -0.93 12.77 -0.92
CA ALA A 308 0.36 13.25 -0.43
C ALA A 308 1.55 12.31 -0.73
N GLY A 309 1.33 11.01 -0.94
CA GLY A 309 2.42 10.08 -1.27
C GLY A 309 3.09 10.34 -2.62
N PRO A 310 4.25 9.73 -2.91
CA PRO A 310 5.00 9.98 -4.15
C PRO A 310 4.20 9.68 -5.43
N ARG A 311 4.46 10.44 -6.51
CA ARG A 311 3.77 10.29 -7.82
C ARG A 311 4.73 10.33 -9.01
N VAL A 312 4.40 9.55 -10.03
CA VAL A 312 5.11 9.55 -11.32
C VAL A 312 4.48 10.62 -12.20
N GLU A 313 5.17 11.73 -12.38
CA GLU A 313 4.67 12.89 -13.12
C GLU A 313 5.20 12.98 -14.56
N PHE A 314 5.83 11.93 -15.08
CA PHE A 314 6.39 11.89 -16.44
C PHE A 314 6.16 10.57 -17.20
N ARG A 315 7.08 10.19 -18.11
CA ARG A 315 7.05 8.98 -18.94
C ARG A 315 6.66 7.79 -18.05
N GLU A 316 5.70 7.00 -18.54
CA GLU A 316 5.16 5.79 -17.88
C GLU A 316 3.94 6.00 -16.97
N LYS A 317 3.30 7.19 -16.96
CA LYS A 317 1.97 7.41 -16.33
C LYS A 317 0.94 6.33 -16.66
N ASP A 318 0.95 5.77 -17.86
CA ASP A 318 -0.02 4.74 -18.28
C ASP A 318 0.32 3.33 -17.80
N ASN A 319 1.46 3.13 -17.12
CA ASN A 319 1.81 1.83 -16.60
C ASN A 319 0.77 1.44 -15.53
N PRO A 320 -0.02 0.37 -15.76
CA PRO A 320 -1.06 -0.05 -14.81
C PRO A 320 -0.46 -0.41 -13.44
N GLN A 321 0.81 -0.81 -13.39
CA GLN A 321 1.54 -1.07 -12.14
C GLN A 321 1.51 0.13 -11.18
N TYR A 322 1.73 1.36 -11.69
CA TYR A 322 1.75 2.54 -10.82
C TYR A 322 0.40 2.83 -10.18
N ARG A 323 -0.72 2.50 -10.85
CA ARG A 323 -2.03 2.63 -10.21
C ARG A 323 -2.13 1.73 -8.98
N PHE A 324 -1.69 0.49 -9.08
CA PHE A 324 -1.70 -0.43 -7.94
C PHE A 324 -0.70 -0.04 -6.86
N ASP A 325 0.44 0.54 -7.22
CA ASP A 325 1.40 1.06 -6.25
C ASP A 325 0.86 2.29 -5.51
N TYR A 326 0.10 3.18 -6.16
CA TYR A 326 -0.57 4.30 -5.48
C TYR A 326 -1.69 3.83 -4.56
N LEU A 327 -2.43 2.78 -4.94
CA LEU A 327 -3.43 2.18 -4.07
C LEU A 327 -2.78 1.50 -2.85
N ASP A 328 -1.67 0.78 -3.05
CA ASP A 328 -0.88 0.19 -1.96
C ASP A 328 -0.36 1.29 -1.01
N ASP A 329 0.11 2.41 -1.56
CA ASP A 329 0.52 3.60 -0.80
C ASP A 329 -0.66 4.18 0.01
N MET A 330 -1.85 4.35 -0.58
CA MET A 330 -3.04 4.82 0.16
C MET A 330 -3.43 3.87 1.30
N ILE A 331 -3.45 2.57 1.04
CA ILE A 331 -3.69 1.53 2.04
C ILE A 331 -2.62 1.59 3.13
N ALA A 332 -1.36 1.76 2.73
CA ALA A 332 -0.22 1.79 3.61
C ALA A 332 -0.33 2.88 4.68
N ALA A 333 -0.50 4.13 4.25
CA ALA A 333 -0.59 5.24 5.19
C ALA A 333 -1.86 5.18 6.04
N THR A 334 -2.98 4.72 5.48
CA THR A 334 -4.21 4.55 6.25
C THR A 334 -4.01 3.49 7.33
N ALA A 335 -3.51 2.30 6.97
CA ALA A 335 -3.35 1.20 7.92
C ALA A 335 -2.26 1.47 8.96
N GLN A 336 -1.09 1.98 8.55
CA GLN A 336 0.00 2.25 9.47
C GLN A 336 -0.27 3.50 10.31
N GLY A 337 -0.74 4.58 9.68
CA GLY A 337 -0.96 5.87 10.34
C GLY A 337 -2.17 5.87 11.27
N MET A 338 -3.27 5.22 10.88
CA MET A 338 -4.52 5.26 11.66
C MET A 338 -4.75 4.00 12.50
N LEU A 339 -4.36 2.81 12.00
CA LEU A 339 -4.62 1.54 12.69
C LEU A 339 -3.39 0.98 13.41
N GLY A 340 -2.18 1.47 13.09
CA GLY A 340 -0.93 0.88 13.58
C GLY A 340 -0.65 -0.53 13.04
N LEU A 341 -1.18 -0.88 11.87
CA LEU A 341 -1.08 -2.21 11.27
C LEU A 341 -0.30 -2.20 9.95
N THR A 342 0.52 -3.22 9.71
CA THR A 342 1.30 -3.40 8.48
C THR A 342 0.52 -4.18 7.42
N LEU A 343 -0.66 -3.69 7.05
CA LEU A 343 -1.60 -4.37 6.14
C LEU A 343 -1.00 -4.78 4.79
N GLN A 344 0.01 -4.07 4.29
CA GLN A 344 0.67 -4.30 3.00
C GLN A 344 1.38 -5.66 2.93
N CYS A 345 1.80 -6.22 4.07
CA CYS A 345 2.28 -7.60 4.10
C CYS A 345 1.23 -8.59 3.59
N ALA A 346 -0.05 -8.22 3.68
CA ALA A 346 -1.16 -8.99 3.17
C ALA A 346 -1.43 -8.80 1.67
N ARG A 347 -0.55 -8.11 0.91
CA ARG A 347 -0.71 -7.90 -0.54
C ARG A 347 -0.51 -9.19 -1.34
N CYS A 348 0.54 -9.95 -1.02
CA CYS A 348 0.97 -11.12 -1.81
C CYS A 348 0.58 -12.47 -1.18
N HIS A 349 0.32 -12.49 0.13
CA HIS A 349 -0.05 -13.66 0.93
C HIS A 349 -0.78 -13.19 2.19
N ASN A 350 -1.37 -14.06 3.02
CA ASN A 350 -1.95 -13.65 4.31
C ASN A 350 -0.91 -12.96 5.20
N HIS A 351 -1.32 -12.01 6.03
CA HIS A 351 -0.39 -11.30 6.90
C HIS A 351 0.46 -12.26 7.75
N LYS A 352 1.76 -11.98 7.85
CA LYS A 352 2.74 -12.91 8.42
C LYS A 352 2.51 -13.21 9.91
N PHE A 353 2.04 -12.21 10.65
CA PHE A 353 1.96 -12.27 12.12
C PHE A 353 0.56 -12.03 12.67
N ASP A 354 -0.28 -11.37 11.90
CA ASP A 354 -1.60 -10.94 12.33
C ASP A 354 -2.62 -11.78 11.57
N PRO A 355 -3.79 -12.05 12.15
CA PRO A 355 -4.82 -12.87 11.52
C PRO A 355 -5.59 -12.03 10.49
N ILE A 356 -4.87 -11.50 9.50
CA ILE A 356 -5.41 -10.68 8.43
C ILE A 356 -5.23 -11.48 7.13
N PRO A 357 -6.32 -11.99 6.54
CA PRO A 357 -6.24 -12.70 5.27
C PRO A 357 -5.89 -11.74 4.13
N GLN A 358 -5.33 -12.29 3.06
CA GLN A 358 -5.01 -11.52 1.84
C GLN A 358 -6.25 -10.84 1.27
N THR A 359 -7.42 -11.46 1.41
CA THR A 359 -8.71 -10.92 0.96
C THR A 359 -9.05 -9.59 1.63
N ASP A 360 -8.72 -9.38 2.91
CA ASP A 360 -8.97 -8.12 3.60
C ASP A 360 -8.18 -6.95 3.00
N TYR A 361 -6.93 -7.19 2.57
CA TYR A 361 -6.14 -6.19 1.85
C TYR A 361 -6.84 -5.75 0.56
N TYR A 362 -7.34 -6.70 -0.24
CA TYR A 362 -8.00 -6.37 -1.50
C TYR A 362 -9.42 -5.81 -1.32
N ARG A 363 -10.10 -6.11 -0.22
CA ARG A 363 -11.35 -5.42 0.17
C ARG A 363 -11.09 -3.95 0.52
N MET A 364 -10.01 -3.67 1.24
CA MET A 364 -9.57 -2.30 1.52
C MET A 364 -9.13 -1.59 0.23
N GLN A 365 -8.45 -2.29 -0.69
CA GLN A 365 -8.12 -1.77 -2.01
C GLN A 365 -9.37 -1.37 -2.79
N ALA A 366 -10.43 -2.19 -2.75
CA ALA A 366 -11.69 -1.89 -3.43
C ALA A 366 -12.37 -0.60 -2.94
N VAL A 367 -12.14 -0.19 -1.68
CA VAL A 367 -12.61 1.11 -1.14
C VAL A 367 -11.90 2.28 -1.85
N PHE A 368 -10.58 2.19 -2.06
CA PHE A 368 -9.80 3.25 -2.70
C PHE A 368 -9.73 3.14 -4.23
N PHE A 369 -10.20 2.02 -4.79
CA PHE A 369 -10.14 1.74 -6.22
C PHE A 369 -10.82 2.79 -7.12
N PRO A 370 -11.94 3.44 -6.74
CA PRO A 370 -12.54 4.53 -7.52
C PRO A 370 -11.83 5.89 -7.35
N ALA A 371 -10.90 6.04 -6.40
CA ALA A 371 -10.33 7.35 -6.12
C ALA A 371 -9.52 7.89 -7.31
N VAL A 372 -9.93 9.05 -7.81
CA VAL A 372 -9.21 9.83 -8.83
C VAL A 372 -8.68 11.12 -8.22
N GLU A 373 -7.52 11.56 -8.69
CA GLU A 373 -6.89 12.78 -8.19
C GLU A 373 -7.54 14.02 -8.80
N VAL A 374 -7.85 15.00 -7.94
CA VAL A 374 -8.44 16.28 -8.36
C VAL A 374 -7.79 17.44 -7.62
N ASN A 375 -7.95 18.62 -8.19
CA ASN A 375 -7.79 19.88 -7.47
C ASN A 375 -9.19 20.38 -7.12
N HIS A 376 -9.53 20.39 -5.83
CA HIS A 376 -10.77 20.95 -5.33
C HIS A 376 -10.69 22.46 -5.40
N TYR A 377 -11.53 23.10 -6.21
CA TYR A 377 -11.61 24.56 -6.23
C TYR A 377 -12.23 25.05 -4.92
N LEU A 378 -11.56 25.99 -4.26
CA LEU A 378 -11.93 26.54 -2.96
C LEU A 378 -12.75 27.82 -3.15
N VAL A 379 -13.68 27.77 -4.09
CA VAL A 379 -14.62 28.86 -4.41
C VAL A 379 -16.05 28.31 -4.38
N PRO A 380 -17.07 29.16 -4.17
CA PRO A 380 -18.45 28.71 -4.22
C PRO A 380 -18.83 28.09 -5.58
N GLU A 381 -19.75 27.12 -5.56
CA GLU A 381 -20.19 26.37 -6.74
C GLU A 381 -20.53 27.25 -7.97
N PRO A 382 -21.24 28.40 -7.87
CA PRO A 382 -21.52 29.24 -9.04
C PRO A 382 -20.25 29.83 -9.68
N GLU A 383 -19.24 30.16 -8.86
CA GLU A 383 -17.96 30.69 -9.35
C GLU A 383 -17.13 29.58 -10.00
N GLU A 384 -17.13 28.38 -9.41
CA GLU A 384 -16.51 27.19 -10.01
C GLU A 384 -17.14 26.86 -11.38
N GLN A 385 -18.47 26.87 -11.47
CA GLN A 385 -19.19 26.61 -12.73
C GLN A 385 -18.88 27.65 -13.80
N ALA A 386 -18.84 28.94 -13.42
CA ALA A 386 -18.45 30.00 -14.33
C ALA A 386 -17.01 29.83 -14.84
N PHE A 387 -16.07 29.52 -13.94
CA PHE A 387 -14.69 29.23 -14.33
C PHE A 387 -14.59 28.02 -15.26
N ARG A 388 -15.28 26.91 -14.96
CA ARG A 388 -15.29 25.70 -15.79
C ARG A 388 -15.86 25.98 -17.19
N ALA A 389 -16.92 26.77 -17.31
CA ALA A 389 -17.47 27.14 -18.62
C ALA A 389 -16.48 27.95 -19.46
N VAL A 390 -15.78 28.91 -18.84
CA VAL A 390 -14.74 29.69 -19.50
C VAL A 390 -13.54 28.81 -19.89
N LEU A 391 -13.16 27.87 -19.03
CA LEU A 391 -12.07 26.92 -19.29
C LEU A 391 -12.42 25.98 -20.45
N GLU A 392 -13.64 25.45 -20.49
CA GLU A 392 -14.11 24.58 -21.57
C GLU A 392 -14.11 25.31 -22.93
N GLU A 393 -14.57 26.56 -22.96
CA GLU A 393 -14.52 27.39 -24.17
C GLU A 393 -13.07 27.66 -24.61
N TYR A 394 -12.20 28.01 -23.66
CA TYR A 394 -10.78 28.21 -23.90
C TYR A 394 -10.10 26.95 -24.48
N GLU A 395 -10.35 25.78 -23.88
CA GLU A 395 -9.81 24.50 -24.34
C GLU A 395 -10.33 24.12 -25.73
N ALA A 396 -11.62 24.34 -26.00
CA ALA A 396 -12.20 24.09 -27.32
C ALA A 396 -11.53 24.96 -28.40
N GLN A 397 -11.31 26.25 -28.11
CA GLN A 397 -10.60 27.16 -29.03
C GLN A 397 -9.14 26.73 -29.24
N LEU A 398 -8.44 26.37 -28.15
CA LEU A 398 -7.04 25.97 -28.21
C LEU A 398 -6.86 24.65 -28.98
N ASN A 399 -7.70 23.65 -28.71
CA ASN A 399 -7.68 22.36 -29.39
C ASN A 399 -7.98 22.52 -30.87
N SER A 400 -8.99 23.32 -31.25
CA SER A 400 -9.28 23.60 -32.66
C SER A 400 -8.10 24.25 -33.38
N LEU A 401 -7.39 25.20 -32.75
CA LEU A 401 -6.21 25.82 -33.34
C LEU A 401 -5.03 24.84 -33.46
N ARG A 402 -4.83 23.96 -32.47
CA ARG A 402 -3.80 22.92 -32.49
C ARG A 402 -4.10 21.86 -33.55
N GLU A 403 -5.34 21.43 -33.72
CA GLU A 403 -5.76 20.53 -34.79
C GLU A 403 -5.49 21.14 -36.16
N HIS A 404 -5.88 22.39 -36.40
CA HIS A 404 -5.56 23.08 -37.65
C HIS A 404 -4.04 23.22 -37.90
N LEU A 405 -3.24 23.38 -36.84
CA LEU A 405 -1.78 23.40 -36.94
C LEU A 405 -1.24 22.02 -37.34
N VAL A 406 -1.73 20.94 -36.72
CA VAL A 406 -1.36 19.57 -37.07
C VAL A 406 -1.72 19.27 -38.52
N ASP A 407 -2.96 19.56 -38.94
CA ASP A 407 -3.44 19.33 -40.32
C ASP A 407 -2.61 20.11 -41.35
N LEU A 408 -2.20 21.33 -41.01
CA LEU A 408 -1.33 22.15 -41.87
C LEU A 408 0.08 21.57 -41.99
N GLU A 409 0.59 20.98 -40.91
CA GLU A 409 1.95 20.46 -40.82
C GLU A 409 2.09 19.04 -41.41
N GLU A 410 1.04 18.21 -41.31
CA GLU A 410 1.03 16.79 -41.65
C GLU A 410 1.59 16.48 -43.06
N PRO A 411 1.20 17.20 -44.14
CA PRO A 411 1.72 16.93 -45.49
C PRO A 411 3.23 17.14 -45.64
N TYR A 412 3.85 17.85 -44.72
CA TYR A 412 5.27 18.24 -44.78
C TYR A 412 6.13 17.47 -43.77
N ARG A 413 5.52 16.76 -42.81
CA ARG A 413 6.24 16.05 -41.74
C ARG A 413 7.15 14.96 -42.26
N GLU A 414 6.69 14.16 -43.22
CA GLU A 414 7.50 13.09 -43.81
C GLU A 414 8.75 13.66 -44.51
N LYS A 415 8.57 14.71 -45.33
CA LYS A 415 9.68 15.37 -46.02
C LYS A 415 10.67 15.99 -45.04
N ALA A 416 10.18 16.64 -43.99
CA ALA A 416 11.00 17.24 -42.95
C ALA A 416 11.76 16.18 -42.13
N PHE A 417 11.11 15.06 -41.80
CA PHE A 417 11.71 13.91 -41.13
C PHE A 417 12.84 13.30 -41.96
N ILE A 418 12.60 13.02 -43.25
CA ILE A 418 13.62 12.49 -44.16
C ILE A 418 14.82 13.44 -44.21
N ALA A 419 14.58 14.74 -44.39
CA ALA A 419 15.66 15.73 -44.41
C ALA A 419 16.49 15.74 -43.12
N GLU A 420 15.84 15.58 -41.96
CA GLU A 420 16.51 15.53 -40.66
C GLU A 420 17.39 14.29 -40.52
N VAL A 421 16.87 13.12 -40.92
CA VAL A 421 17.65 11.87 -40.90
C VAL A 421 18.85 11.96 -41.83
N LEU A 422 18.65 12.48 -43.04
CA LEU A 422 19.73 12.66 -44.03
C LEU A 422 20.80 13.66 -43.59
N GLN A 423 20.47 14.61 -42.73
CA GLN A 423 21.41 15.60 -42.23
C GLN A 423 22.23 15.10 -41.03
N LYS A 424 21.63 14.30 -40.15
CA LYS A 424 22.19 14.02 -38.82
C LYS A 424 22.65 12.59 -38.58
N PHE A 425 22.21 11.63 -39.39
CA PHE A 425 22.46 10.21 -39.13
C PHE A 425 23.53 9.62 -40.05
N PRO A 426 24.19 8.52 -39.65
CA PRO A 426 25.27 7.91 -40.43
C PRO A 426 24.75 7.28 -41.74
N ASP A 427 25.67 6.95 -42.65
CA ASP A 427 25.37 6.55 -44.02
C ASP A 427 24.43 5.34 -44.15
N ASP A 428 24.46 4.43 -43.18
CA ASP A 428 23.59 3.26 -43.10
C ASP A 428 22.12 3.64 -42.86
N ALA A 429 21.85 4.56 -41.93
CA ALA A 429 20.54 5.14 -41.67
C ALA A 429 20.05 5.98 -42.86
N GLN A 430 20.94 6.74 -43.48
CA GLN A 430 20.59 7.50 -44.69
C GLN A 430 20.23 6.57 -45.86
N ALA A 431 21.00 5.50 -46.06
CA ALA A 431 20.74 4.51 -47.09
C ALA A 431 19.38 3.83 -46.86
N ALA A 432 19.10 3.41 -45.62
CA ALA A 432 17.82 2.82 -45.25
C ALA A 432 16.62 3.75 -45.52
N MET A 433 16.76 5.05 -45.25
CA MET A 433 15.72 6.04 -45.54
C MET A 433 15.53 6.31 -47.03
N LYS A 434 16.60 6.30 -47.83
CA LYS A 434 16.54 6.50 -49.29
C LYS A 434 15.98 5.30 -50.04
N THR A 435 16.10 4.08 -49.49
CA THR A 435 15.56 2.86 -50.10
C THR A 435 14.01 2.84 -50.02
N PRO A 436 13.29 2.63 -51.14
CA PRO A 436 11.83 2.47 -51.14
C PRO A 436 11.36 1.37 -50.19
N ASP A 437 10.22 1.56 -49.51
CA ASP A 437 9.79 0.66 -48.43
C ASP A 437 9.68 -0.82 -48.84
N ALA A 438 9.21 -1.08 -50.06
CA ALA A 438 9.10 -2.42 -50.64
C ALA A 438 10.45 -3.11 -50.87
N GLU A 439 11.53 -2.33 -51.01
CA GLU A 439 12.89 -2.81 -51.33
C GLU A 439 13.82 -2.85 -50.11
N ARG A 440 13.36 -2.36 -48.95
CA ARG A 440 14.15 -2.37 -47.71
C ARG A 440 14.39 -3.79 -47.23
N THR A 441 15.65 -4.09 -46.90
CA THR A 441 16.01 -5.33 -46.18
C THR A 441 15.37 -5.36 -44.78
N PRO A 442 15.25 -6.53 -44.13
CA PRO A 442 14.74 -6.60 -42.74
C PRO A 442 15.50 -5.70 -41.77
N GLY A 443 16.82 -5.58 -41.91
CA GLY A 443 17.64 -4.67 -41.10
C GLY A 443 17.34 -3.20 -41.36
N GLN A 444 17.14 -2.80 -42.61
CA GLN A 444 16.74 -1.44 -42.96
C GLN A 444 15.33 -1.10 -42.46
N LYS A 445 14.38 -2.04 -42.54
CA LYS A 445 13.03 -1.86 -41.98
C LYS A 445 13.08 -1.64 -40.47
N LEU A 446 13.87 -2.44 -39.76
CA LEU A 446 14.09 -2.25 -38.33
C LEU A 446 14.71 -0.89 -38.03
N LEU A 447 15.76 -0.49 -38.75
CA LEU A 447 16.45 0.77 -38.55
C LEU A 447 15.52 1.98 -38.80
N VAL A 448 14.76 1.98 -39.90
CA VAL A 448 13.76 3.01 -40.18
C VAL A 448 12.69 3.06 -39.09
N SER A 449 12.20 1.90 -38.63
CA SER A 449 11.21 1.85 -37.55
C SER A 449 11.74 2.44 -36.23
N GLN A 450 13.03 2.27 -35.94
CA GLN A 450 13.67 2.84 -34.76
C GLN A 450 13.86 4.35 -34.92
N LEU A 451 14.26 4.82 -36.10
CA LEU A 451 14.41 6.25 -36.41
C LEU A 451 13.07 7.00 -36.32
N VAL A 452 12.00 6.43 -36.87
CA VAL A 452 10.64 7.01 -36.78
C VAL A 452 10.20 7.17 -35.32
N ARG A 453 10.61 6.27 -34.43
CA ARG A 453 10.30 6.34 -32.99
C ARG A 453 11.21 7.30 -32.22
N ALA A 454 12.46 7.47 -32.65
CA ALA A 454 13.48 8.18 -31.89
C ALA A 454 13.69 9.63 -32.36
N VAL A 455 13.37 9.96 -33.60
CA VAL A 455 13.68 11.25 -34.22
C VAL A 455 12.42 12.10 -34.34
N GLY A 456 12.33 13.15 -33.53
CA GLY A 456 11.32 14.18 -33.69
C GLY A 456 11.63 15.10 -34.87
N VAL A 457 10.59 15.70 -35.47
CA VAL A 457 10.75 16.72 -36.52
C VAL A 457 10.83 18.11 -35.86
N PRO A 458 11.99 18.78 -35.84
CA PRO A 458 12.08 20.11 -35.25
C PRO A 458 11.34 21.14 -36.11
N SER A 459 10.76 22.18 -35.49
CA SER A 459 10.03 23.27 -36.16
C SER A 459 10.81 23.86 -37.34
N ALA A 460 12.13 24.02 -37.21
CA ALA A 460 12.97 24.57 -38.28
C ALA A 460 13.11 23.64 -39.50
N ALA A 461 13.12 22.31 -39.31
CA ALA A 461 13.12 21.37 -40.44
C ALA A 461 11.77 21.37 -41.16
N LEU A 462 10.69 21.48 -40.39
CA LEU A 462 9.33 21.57 -40.92
C LEU A 462 9.13 22.84 -41.74
N GLU A 463 9.56 23.99 -41.22
CA GLU A 463 9.51 25.27 -41.96
C GLU A 463 10.31 25.22 -43.26
N ARG A 464 11.49 24.57 -43.28
CA ARG A 464 12.27 24.38 -44.51
C ARG A 464 11.55 23.51 -45.55
N ALA A 465 10.73 22.54 -45.11
CA ALA A 465 9.97 21.66 -45.99
C ALA A 465 8.70 22.33 -46.56
N MET A 466 8.20 23.38 -45.91
CA MET A 466 6.94 24.07 -46.24
C MET A 466 7.11 25.19 -47.30
N PRO A 467 6.16 25.34 -48.24
CA PRO A 467 6.14 26.48 -49.15
C PRO A 467 5.90 27.81 -48.39
N PRO A 468 6.27 28.98 -48.97
CA PRO A 468 6.10 30.29 -48.32
C PRO A 468 4.70 30.54 -47.76
N GLU A 469 3.66 30.24 -48.54
CA GLU A 469 2.26 30.45 -48.12
C GLU A 469 1.87 29.59 -46.90
N ALA A 470 2.32 28.34 -46.83
CA ALA A 470 2.05 27.46 -45.70
C ALA A 470 2.83 27.91 -44.45
N ARG A 471 4.07 28.41 -44.62
CA ARG A 471 4.85 28.99 -43.51
C ARG A 471 4.16 30.22 -42.92
N ASP A 472 3.62 31.10 -43.75
CA ASP A 472 2.88 32.28 -43.28
C ASP A 472 1.61 31.88 -42.52
N LYS A 473 0.82 30.92 -43.04
CA LYS A 473 -0.34 30.36 -42.33
C LYS A 473 0.03 29.75 -40.99
N ARG A 474 1.11 28.98 -40.95
CA ARG A 474 1.64 28.37 -39.72
C ARG A 474 2.03 29.43 -38.70
N ARG A 475 2.78 30.47 -39.12
CA ARG A 475 3.17 31.58 -38.25
C ARG A 475 1.94 32.23 -37.60
N LEU A 476 0.91 32.52 -38.40
CA LEU A 476 -0.33 33.12 -37.91
C LEU A 476 -1.09 32.21 -36.92
N LEU A 477 -1.14 30.89 -37.18
CA LEU A 477 -1.74 29.93 -36.25
C LEU A 477 -0.96 29.87 -34.93
N VAL A 478 0.37 29.78 -34.99
CA VAL A 478 1.23 29.76 -33.80
C VAL A 478 1.11 31.06 -33.00
N GLU A 479 1.05 32.21 -33.67
CA GLU A 479 0.81 33.52 -33.02
C GLU A 479 -0.56 33.56 -32.34
N ARG A 480 -1.60 33.02 -32.99
CA ARG A 480 -2.95 32.96 -32.43
C ARG A 480 -3.03 32.03 -31.22
N ILE A 481 -2.37 30.87 -31.28
CA ILE A 481 -2.22 29.94 -30.14
C ILE A 481 -1.52 30.65 -28.99
N LYS A 482 -0.35 31.26 -29.22
CA LYS A 482 0.38 32.01 -28.18
C LYS A 482 -0.44 33.13 -27.57
N LYS A 483 -1.21 33.86 -28.39
CA LYS A 483 -2.09 34.93 -27.90
C LYS A 483 -3.23 34.38 -27.06
N LEU A 484 -3.79 33.23 -27.44
CA LEU A 484 -4.82 32.56 -26.66
C LEU A 484 -4.24 32.09 -25.32
N GLU A 485 -3.10 31.40 -25.33
CA GLU A 485 -2.38 30.91 -24.14
C GLU A 485 -1.98 32.06 -23.20
N ALA A 486 -1.57 33.22 -23.73
CA ALA A 486 -1.28 34.41 -22.92
C ALA A 486 -2.53 34.97 -22.20
N ASN A 487 -3.73 34.62 -22.66
CA ASN A 487 -5.01 34.98 -22.05
C ASN A 487 -5.68 33.76 -21.39
N ALA A 488 -4.90 32.74 -20.99
CA ALA A 488 -5.43 31.58 -20.29
C ALA A 488 -6.23 32.00 -19.04
N PRO A 489 -7.41 31.39 -18.81
CA PRO A 489 -8.18 31.64 -17.60
C PRO A 489 -7.33 31.39 -16.35
N LYS A 490 -7.36 32.32 -15.39
CA LYS A 490 -6.64 32.16 -14.12
C LYS A 490 -7.38 31.15 -13.26
N GLU A 491 -6.68 30.09 -12.85
CA GLU A 491 -7.22 29.07 -11.96
C GLU A 491 -7.59 29.70 -10.60
N PRO A 492 -8.79 29.44 -10.07
CA PRO A 492 -9.16 29.81 -8.71
C PRO A 492 -8.25 29.11 -7.68
N PRO A 493 -8.20 29.61 -6.42
CA PRO A 493 -7.54 28.87 -5.34
C PRO A 493 -8.04 27.43 -5.29
N SER A 494 -7.11 26.46 -5.32
CA SER A 494 -7.45 25.04 -5.30
C SER A 494 -6.60 24.28 -4.29
N ALA A 495 -7.12 23.17 -3.77
CA ALA A 495 -6.40 22.23 -2.91
C ALA A 495 -6.32 20.85 -3.57
N MET A 496 -5.18 20.19 -3.39
CA MET A 496 -5.03 18.81 -3.85
C MET A 496 -5.92 17.89 -3.03
N GLY A 497 -6.63 16.98 -3.69
CA GLY A 497 -7.42 15.95 -3.03
C GLY A 497 -7.71 14.79 -3.96
N VAL A 498 -8.64 13.94 -3.52
CA VAL A 498 -9.23 12.88 -4.34
C VAL A 498 -10.73 13.04 -4.39
N THR A 499 -11.35 12.33 -5.31
CA THR A 499 -12.80 12.13 -5.35
C THR A 499 -13.12 10.83 -6.10
N ASP A 500 -14.39 10.45 -6.11
CA ASP A 500 -14.87 9.28 -6.82
C ASP A 500 -14.92 9.48 -8.34
N GLY A 501 -14.33 8.54 -9.07
CA GLY A 501 -14.36 8.54 -10.52
C GLY A 501 -13.86 7.26 -11.16
N ASP A 502 -13.82 7.28 -12.48
CA ASP A 502 -13.27 6.20 -13.27
C ASP A 502 -11.82 6.52 -13.65
N TYR A 503 -10.88 5.98 -12.89
CA TYR A 503 -9.45 6.18 -13.11
C TYR A 503 -8.96 5.75 -14.50
N ARG A 504 -9.75 4.92 -15.21
CA ARG A 504 -9.44 4.47 -16.58
C ARG A 504 -9.64 5.58 -17.60
N PHE A 505 -10.47 6.57 -17.29
CA PHE A 505 -10.74 7.72 -18.15
C PHE A 505 -10.20 9.03 -17.56
N ALA A 506 -9.59 8.97 -16.37
CA ALA A 506 -8.97 10.13 -15.74
C ALA A 506 -7.87 10.68 -16.67
N PRO A 507 -7.90 11.99 -16.96
CA PRO A 507 -6.89 12.62 -17.79
C PRO A 507 -5.53 12.55 -17.08
N ASP A 508 -4.46 12.53 -17.87
CA ASP A 508 -3.15 12.93 -17.36
C ASP A 508 -3.25 14.40 -16.90
N SER A 509 -2.37 14.83 -16.00
CA SER A 509 -2.48 16.12 -15.31
C SER A 509 -2.67 17.29 -16.28
N TYR A 510 -3.25 18.40 -15.81
CA TYR A 510 -3.48 19.60 -16.63
C TYR A 510 -2.19 20.03 -17.36
N GLY A 511 -2.27 20.12 -18.69
CA GLY A 511 -1.14 20.53 -19.54
C GLY A 511 -0.18 19.42 -19.98
N ASP A 512 -0.43 18.16 -19.61
CA ASP A 512 0.31 17.04 -20.19
C ASP A 512 -0.16 16.75 -21.63
N GLU A 513 0.79 16.70 -22.57
CA GLU A 513 0.56 16.06 -23.87
C GLU A 513 0.84 14.56 -23.71
N PRO A 514 -0.18 13.69 -23.71
CA PRO A 514 0.09 12.26 -23.69
C PRO A 514 0.84 11.90 -24.97
N ALA A 515 1.92 11.11 -24.84
CA ALA A 515 2.62 10.64 -26.02
C ALA A 515 1.64 9.81 -26.88
N PRO A 516 1.72 9.83 -28.22
CA PRO A 516 0.84 9.02 -29.07
C PRO A 516 0.84 7.54 -28.64
N GLY A 517 -0.34 7.00 -28.32
CA GLY A 517 -0.51 5.61 -27.85
C GLY A 517 -0.19 5.37 -26.37
N LYS A 518 0.07 6.43 -25.60
CA LYS A 518 0.36 6.43 -24.15
C LYS A 518 -0.54 7.45 -23.44
N ALA A 519 -1.83 7.42 -23.73
CA ALA A 519 -2.81 8.22 -23.02
C ALA A 519 -3.74 7.26 -22.29
N ARG A 520 -4.02 7.49 -21.00
CA ARG A 520 -5.12 6.79 -20.30
C ARG A 520 -6.48 7.21 -20.86
N ARG A 521 -6.59 8.43 -21.40
CA ARG A 521 -7.82 8.90 -22.01
C ARG A 521 -8.07 8.16 -23.33
N ASP A 522 -9.08 7.30 -23.33
CA ASP A 522 -9.64 6.76 -24.58
C ASP A 522 -10.01 7.94 -25.50
N PRO A 523 -9.40 8.05 -26.70
CA PRO A 523 -9.70 9.12 -27.65
C PRO A 523 -11.19 9.17 -28.06
N GLY A 524 -11.92 8.06 -27.91
CA GLY A 524 -13.35 7.95 -28.17
C GLY A 524 -14.25 8.31 -26.98
N PHE A 525 -13.72 8.54 -25.79
CA PHE A 525 -14.52 8.82 -24.60
C PHE A 525 -15.16 10.21 -24.65
N LYS A 526 -16.49 10.24 -24.78
CA LYS A 526 -17.31 11.45 -24.69
C LYS A 526 -18.02 11.47 -23.33
N GLY A 527 -17.43 12.13 -22.35
CA GLY A 527 -18.00 12.21 -21.00
C GLY A 527 -17.04 12.80 -19.96
N THR A 528 -17.42 12.68 -18.70
CA THR A 528 -16.59 13.02 -17.52
C THR A 528 -16.10 11.74 -16.86
N PHE A 529 -14.83 11.70 -16.46
CA PHE A 529 -14.30 10.61 -15.63
C PHE A 529 -14.75 10.74 -14.16
N LEU A 530 -15.16 11.94 -13.75
CA LEU A 530 -15.74 12.20 -12.44
C LEU A 530 -17.20 11.77 -12.41
N HIS A 531 -17.63 11.23 -11.28
CA HIS A 531 -19.05 11.04 -11.00
C HIS A 531 -19.75 12.39 -10.89
N LYS A 532 -20.80 12.61 -11.70
CA LYS A 532 -21.63 13.83 -11.69
C LYS A 532 -23.12 13.55 -11.58
N GLY A 533 -23.51 12.27 -11.52
CA GLY A 533 -24.91 11.86 -11.47
C GLY A 533 -25.47 11.90 -10.05
N PRO A 534 -26.80 12.06 -9.87
CA PRO A 534 -27.43 11.85 -8.57
C PRO A 534 -27.33 10.38 -8.16
N GLY A 535 -27.10 10.13 -6.87
CA GLY A 535 -26.99 8.77 -6.31
C GLY A 535 -25.55 8.26 -6.18
N PRO A 536 -25.37 7.07 -5.59
CA PRO A 536 -24.05 6.53 -5.29
C PRO A 536 -23.27 6.19 -6.57
N PHE A 537 -21.96 6.49 -6.57
CA PHE A 537 -21.07 6.09 -7.65
C PHE A 537 -20.94 4.57 -7.68
N THR A 538 -20.94 3.98 -8.88
CA THR A 538 -20.65 2.55 -9.05
C THR A 538 -19.19 2.42 -9.48
N PRO A 539 -18.29 1.97 -8.58
CA PRO A 539 -16.86 1.89 -8.89
C PRO A 539 -16.59 0.83 -9.96
N PRO A 540 -15.50 0.98 -10.74
CA PRO A 540 -15.04 -0.09 -11.63
C PRO A 540 -14.68 -1.34 -10.81
N PRO A 541 -14.81 -2.55 -11.39
CA PRO A 541 -14.58 -3.79 -10.64
C PRO A 541 -13.12 -3.93 -10.22
N CYS A 542 -12.88 -3.95 -8.91
CA CYS A 542 -11.60 -4.28 -8.31
C CYS A 542 -11.46 -5.81 -8.22
N HIS A 543 -10.28 -6.36 -8.47
CA HIS A 543 -10.06 -7.81 -8.47
C HIS A 543 -8.94 -8.18 -7.50
N PHE A 544 -9.02 -9.38 -6.96
CA PHE A 544 -7.94 -9.98 -6.20
C PHE A 544 -6.75 -10.23 -7.14
N LEU A 545 -5.55 -9.80 -6.76
CA LEU A 545 -4.35 -10.08 -7.56
C LEU A 545 -3.60 -11.28 -7.00
N VAL A 546 -3.46 -12.32 -7.82
CA VAL A 546 -2.72 -13.53 -7.45
C VAL A 546 -1.26 -13.15 -7.21
N ARG A 547 -0.81 -13.27 -5.95
CA ARG A 547 0.52 -12.84 -5.48
C ARG A 547 0.85 -11.36 -5.73
N GLY A 548 -0.16 -10.51 -5.94
CA GLY A 548 0.03 -9.09 -6.25
C GLY A 548 0.41 -8.80 -7.70
N GLU A 549 0.32 -9.78 -8.61
CA GLU A 549 0.62 -9.61 -10.04
C GLU A 549 -0.55 -8.93 -10.76
N THR A 550 -0.31 -7.80 -11.43
CA THR A 550 -1.35 -6.97 -12.09
C THR A 550 -2.10 -7.70 -13.20
N GLU A 551 -1.43 -8.64 -13.87
CA GLU A 551 -2.00 -9.48 -14.93
C GLU A 551 -2.72 -10.72 -14.39
N GLY A 552 -2.45 -11.11 -13.13
CA GLY A 552 -3.00 -12.29 -12.48
C GLY A 552 -4.32 -12.01 -11.77
N ARG A 553 -5.39 -11.76 -12.52
CA ARG A 553 -6.71 -11.43 -11.96
C ARG A 553 -7.42 -12.66 -11.41
N GLY A 554 -7.70 -12.63 -10.10
CA GLY A 554 -8.59 -13.55 -9.39
C GLY A 554 -10.03 -13.02 -9.32
N PRO A 555 -10.83 -13.44 -8.32
CA PRO A 555 -12.22 -13.01 -8.19
C PRO A 555 -12.37 -11.49 -7.98
N GLU A 556 -13.55 -10.97 -8.32
CA GLU A 556 -13.94 -9.60 -8.02
C GLU A 556 -14.04 -9.37 -6.51
N MET A 557 -13.51 -8.24 -6.05
CA MET A 557 -13.43 -7.87 -4.65
C MET A 557 -14.40 -6.74 -4.36
N GLN A 558 -15.30 -7.00 -3.42
CA GLN A 558 -16.22 -5.99 -2.90
C GLN A 558 -15.51 -5.09 -1.87
N PRO A 559 -15.83 -3.79 -1.82
CA PRO A 559 -15.35 -2.91 -0.77
C PRO A 559 -15.58 -3.49 0.63
N GLY A 560 -14.63 -3.26 1.52
CA GLY A 560 -14.79 -3.65 2.91
C GLY A 560 -13.56 -3.37 3.76
N PHE A 561 -13.71 -3.67 5.05
CA PHE A 561 -12.71 -3.41 6.07
C PHE A 561 -12.16 -4.70 6.68
N LEU A 562 -11.16 -4.58 7.57
CA LEU A 562 -10.47 -5.71 8.19
C LEU A 562 -11.41 -6.56 9.04
N SER A 563 -11.61 -7.81 8.63
CA SER A 563 -12.53 -8.78 9.24
C SER A 563 -12.12 -9.17 10.67
N VAL A 564 -10.84 -9.04 11.03
CA VAL A 564 -10.37 -9.21 12.42
C VAL A 564 -10.89 -8.10 13.34
N ILE A 565 -11.10 -6.89 12.82
CA ILE A 565 -11.57 -5.73 13.60
C ILE A 565 -13.10 -5.66 13.62
N THR A 566 -13.75 -6.06 12.53
CA THR A 566 -15.22 -5.98 12.39
C THR A 566 -15.96 -7.22 12.88
N GLU A 567 -15.30 -8.11 13.63
CA GLU A 567 -15.87 -9.38 14.10
C GLU A 567 -16.42 -10.27 12.97
N GLY A 568 -15.84 -10.18 11.76
CA GLY A 568 -16.32 -10.89 10.58
C GLY A 568 -17.58 -10.29 9.93
N ASN A 569 -18.07 -9.15 10.42
CA ASN A 569 -19.15 -8.37 9.83
C ASN A 569 -18.60 -7.05 9.29
N PRO A 570 -17.77 -7.05 8.22
CA PRO A 570 -17.35 -5.81 7.61
C PRO A 570 -18.61 -5.05 7.18
N PRO A 571 -18.77 -3.76 7.52
CA PRO A 571 -19.90 -2.98 7.01
C PRO A 571 -19.83 -3.03 5.48
N THR A 572 -20.88 -3.58 4.86
CA THR A 572 -20.96 -3.78 3.41
C THR A 572 -21.73 -2.65 2.71
N ALA A 573 -22.10 -1.61 3.45
CA ALA A 573 -22.71 -0.40 2.91
C ALA A 573 -22.13 0.80 3.68
N ILE A 574 -21.58 1.75 2.94
CA ILE A 574 -21.47 3.14 3.35
C ILE A 574 -22.75 3.81 2.87
#